data_AF-A0A9D4J3N5-F1
#
_entry.id   AF-A0A9D4J3N5-F1
#
_cell.length_a   1.000
_cell.length_b   1.000
_cell.length_c   1.000
_cell.angle_alpha   90.00
_cell.angle_beta   90.00
_cell.angle_gamma   90.00
#
_symmetry.space_group_name_H-M   'P 1'
#
loop_
_entity.id
_entity.type
_entity.pdbx_description
1 polymer ?
#
loop_
_entity_poly.entity_id
_entity_poly.type
_entity_poly.pdbx_seq_one_letter_code
_entity_poly.pdbx_strand_id
1 'polypeptide(L)'
;MTTVWQHSESFADTNLKMLDDEYLCDVILAAGNDHKRLKCHKFILASRSLVFHAMFCGALAESSDVINIPDIEEPILRILVR
;
A
#
# COMPACT_ATOMS: atom_id res chain seq x y z
N MET A 1 11.61 -26.16 -8.93
CA MET A 1 12.63 -25.09 -9.01
C MET A 1 11.95 -23.79 -8.62
N THR A 2 11.98 -23.46 -7.33
CA THR A 2 11.39 -22.22 -6.80
C THR A 2 12.45 -21.13 -6.85
N THR A 3 12.41 -20.29 -7.86
CA THR A 3 13.20 -19.05 -7.85
C THR A 3 12.69 -18.18 -6.70
N VAL A 4 13.54 -17.99 -5.71
CA VAL A 4 13.28 -17.21 -4.51
C VAL A 4 13.20 -15.74 -4.95
N TRP A 5 11.99 -15.19 -5.09
CA TRP A 5 11.77 -13.82 -5.56
C TRP A 5 12.40 -12.77 -4.62
N GLN A 6 12.74 -13.18 -3.40
CA GLN A 6 13.49 -12.41 -2.41
C GLN A 6 14.95 -12.15 -2.81
N HIS A 7 15.45 -12.74 -3.90
CA HIS A 7 16.77 -12.44 -4.50
C HIS A 7 16.68 -11.49 -5.70
N SER A 8 15.76 -10.53 -5.67
CA SER A 8 15.70 -9.51 -6.73
C SER A 8 16.91 -8.58 -6.68
N GLU A 9 17.15 -7.84 -7.78
CA GLU A 9 18.33 -7.00 -7.95
C GLU A 9 18.41 -5.84 -6.93
N SER A 10 17.27 -5.39 -6.39
CA SER A 10 17.23 -4.34 -5.36
C SER A 10 16.09 -4.51 -4.34
N PHE A 11 16.21 -3.79 -3.21
CA PHE A 11 15.12 -3.74 -2.22
C PHE A 11 13.85 -3.11 -2.80
N ALA A 12 13.98 -2.14 -3.70
CA ALA A 12 12.84 -1.52 -4.37
C ALA A 12 12.13 -2.52 -5.29
N ASP A 13 12.89 -3.30 -6.06
CA ASP A 13 12.32 -4.35 -6.93
C ASP A 13 11.63 -5.44 -6.11
N THR A 14 12.20 -5.78 -4.95
CA THR A 14 11.60 -6.73 -4.01
C THR A 14 10.27 -6.21 -3.48
N ASN A 15 10.21 -4.96 -3.01
CA ASN A 15 8.98 -4.35 -2.50
C ASN A 15 7.92 -4.20 -3.59
N LEU A 16 8.33 -3.82 -4.80
CA LEU A 16 7.42 -3.71 -5.95
C LEU A 16 6.82 -5.08 -6.30
N LYS A 17 7.64 -6.14 -6.31
CA LYS A 17 7.17 -7.52 -6.48
C LYS A 17 6.22 -7.94 -5.37
N MET A 18 6.51 -7.58 -4.11
CA MET A 18 5.63 -7.85 -2.97
C MET A 18 4.30 -7.14 -3.11
N LEU A 19 4.28 -5.91 -3.63
CA LEU A 19 3.05 -5.17 -3.89
C LEU A 19 2.26 -5.78 -5.05
N ASP A 20 2.92 -6.09 -6.16
CA ASP A 20 2.29 -6.65 -7.37
C ASP A 20 1.65 -8.02 -7.12
N ASP A 21 2.30 -8.86 -6.33
CA ASP A 21 1.80 -10.19 -5.95
C ASP A 21 0.95 -10.17 -4.66
N GLU A 22 0.74 -8.99 -4.07
CA GLU A 22 0.02 -8.76 -2.81
C GLU A 22 0.56 -9.53 -1.59
N TYR A 23 1.87 -9.82 -1.55
CA TYR A 23 2.51 -10.43 -0.39
C TYR A 23 2.52 -9.47 0.80
N LEU A 24 2.01 -9.94 1.94
CA LEU A 24 2.00 -9.22 3.22
C LEU A 24 1.35 -7.83 3.15
N CYS A 25 0.46 -7.57 2.17
CA CYS A 25 -0.35 -6.36 2.18
C CYS A 25 -1.27 -6.36 3.40
N ASP A 26 -1.16 -5.33 4.22
CA ASP A 26 -1.78 -5.18 5.53
C ASP A 26 -2.75 -3.99 5.60
N VAL A 27 -3.04 -3.36 4.46
CA VAL A 27 -4.05 -2.32 4.31
C VAL A 27 -4.67 -2.32 2.92
N ILE A 28 -5.89 -1.80 2.83
CA ILE A 28 -6.68 -1.68 1.62
C ILE A 28 -7.10 -0.22 1.45
N LEU A 29 -6.74 0.39 0.34
CA LEU A 29 -7.22 1.71 -0.04
C LEU A 29 -8.44 1.55 -0.96
N ALA A 30 -9.58 2.10 -0.57
CA ALA A 30 -10.79 2.13 -1.39
C ALA A 30 -10.87 3.50 -2.10
N ALA A 31 -10.49 3.50 -3.38
CA ALA A 31 -10.36 4.68 -4.22
C ALA A 31 -11.69 5.10 -4.86
N GLY A 32 -11.88 6.40 -5.01
CA GLY A 32 -12.99 7.00 -5.76
C GLY A 32 -14.37 6.70 -5.19
N ASN A 33 -15.39 7.13 -5.93
CA ASN A 33 -16.79 6.88 -5.58
C ASN A 33 -17.22 5.42 -5.83
N ASP A 34 -16.47 4.69 -6.66
CA ASP A 34 -16.70 3.27 -6.95
C ASP A 34 -16.02 2.33 -5.95
N HIS A 35 -15.31 2.89 -4.96
CA HIS A 35 -14.61 2.15 -3.91
C HIS A 35 -13.69 1.04 -4.44
N LYS A 36 -13.02 1.29 -5.57
CA LYS A 36 -12.03 0.35 -6.12
C LYS A 36 -10.94 0.07 -5.11
N ARG A 37 -10.72 -1.21 -4.82
CA ARG A 37 -9.85 -1.66 -3.72
C ARG A 37 -8.44 -1.94 -4.20
N LEU A 38 -7.46 -1.33 -3.54
CA LEU A 38 -6.04 -1.53 -3.74
C LEU A 38 -5.41 -2.08 -2.45
N LYS A 39 -4.84 -3.29 -2.50
CA LYS A 39 -4.06 -3.82 -1.37
C LYS A 39 -2.65 -3.24 -1.38
N CYS A 40 -2.18 -2.76 -0.24
CA CYS A 40 -0.88 -2.10 -0.10
C CYS A 40 -0.25 -2.42 1.26
N HIS A 41 0.95 -1.87 1.50
CA HIS A 41 1.69 -2.00 2.75
C HIS A 41 1.67 -0.71 3.56
N LYS A 42 1.26 -0.76 4.83
CA LYS A 42 1.30 0.36 5.78
C LYS A 42 2.72 0.93 5.90
N PHE A 43 3.73 0.05 5.95
CA PHE A 43 5.14 0.47 6.03
C PHE A 43 5.57 1.34 4.85
N ILE A 44 5.27 0.92 3.61
CA ILE A 44 5.63 1.69 2.41
C ILE A 44 4.91 3.04 2.42
N LEU A 45 3.60 3.04 2.67
CA LEU A 45 2.78 4.25 2.73
C LEU A 45 3.28 5.25 3.80
N ALA A 46 3.51 4.78 5.04
CA ALA A 46 4.00 5.62 6.14
C ALA A 46 5.41 6.16 5.87
N SER A 47 6.27 5.40 5.19
CA SER A 47 7.62 5.84 4.85
C SER A 47 7.66 6.96 3.80
N ARG A 48 6.57 7.13 3.03
CA ARG A 48 6.49 8.07 1.89
C ARG A 48 5.45 9.18 2.07
N SER A 49 4.64 9.14 3.13
CA SER A 49 3.57 10.11 3.37
C SER A 49 3.37 10.37 4.86
N LEU A 50 3.46 11.64 5.26
CA LEU A 50 3.18 12.06 6.63
C LEU A 50 1.71 11.85 7.03
N VAL A 51 0.79 11.88 6.06
CA VAL A 51 -0.63 11.61 6.30
C VAL A 51 -0.82 10.14 6.68
N PHE A 52 -0.25 9.22 5.90
CA PHE A 52 -0.30 7.79 6.23
C PHE A 52 0.49 7.46 7.50
N HIS A 53 1.61 8.13 7.74
CA HIS A 53 2.34 7.98 9.01
C HIS A 53 1.47 8.36 10.21
N ALA A 54 0.78 9.52 10.16
CA ALA A 54 -0.13 9.93 11.22
C ALA A 54 -1.31 8.95 11.38
N MET A 55 -1.84 8.44 10.27
CA MET A 55 -2.97 7.50 10.26
C MET A 55 -2.61 6.12 10.84
N PHE A 56 -1.39 5.63 10.63
CA PHE A 56 -0.98 4.29 11.08
C PHE A 56 -0.18 4.28 12.38
N CYS A 57 0.53 5.36 12.70
CA CYS A 57 1.44 5.44 13.85
C CYS A 57 1.06 6.53 14.84
N GLY A 58 0.00 7.31 14.59
CA GLY A 58 -0.47 8.35 15.48
C GLY A 58 -1.18 7.83 16.73
N ALA A 59 -1.43 8.72 17.69
CA ALA A 59 -2.11 8.38 18.94
C ALA A 59 -3.57 7.90 18.77
N LEU A 60 -4.17 8.20 17.61
CA LEU A 60 -5.51 7.76 17.19
C LEU A 60 -5.45 6.91 15.93
N ALA A 61 -4.40 6.08 15.80
CA ALA A 61 -4.20 5.24 14.61
C ALA A 61 -5.46 4.43 14.31
N GLU A 62 -5.84 4.41 13.03
CA GLU A 62 -7.05 3.71 12.62
C GLU A 62 -6.93 2.20 12.85
N SER A 63 -7.97 1.60 13.43
CA SER A 63 -8.05 0.15 13.63
C SER A 63 -8.58 -0.59 12.40
N SER A 64 -9.09 0.16 11.40
CA SER A 64 -9.58 -0.40 10.15
C SER A 64 -8.42 -0.69 9.21
N ASP A 65 -8.45 -1.86 8.59
CA ASP A 65 -7.55 -2.20 7.48
C ASP A 65 -8.06 -1.68 6.13
N VAL A 66 -9.20 -0.98 6.10
CA VAL A 66 -9.74 -0.32 4.90
C VAL A 66 -9.78 1.19 5.12
N ILE A 67 -9.10 1.93 4.25
CA ILE A 67 -9.08 3.40 4.22
C ILE A 67 -9.82 3.87 2.97
N ASN A 68 -10.84 4.69 3.17
CA ASN A 68 -11.57 5.30 2.05
C ASN A 68 -10.85 6.57 1.57
N ILE A 69 -10.59 6.64 0.26
CA ILE A 69 -9.98 7.79 -0.40
C ILE A 69 -10.92 8.21 -1.54
N PRO A 70 -12.02 8.91 -1.22
CA PRO A 70 -13.08 9.22 -2.20
C PRO A 70 -12.62 10.22 -3.27
N ASP A 71 -11.61 11.04 -2.97
CA ASP A 71 -11.16 12.14 -3.82
C ASP A 71 -10.14 11.72 -4.89
N ILE A 72 -9.68 10.47 -4.89
CA ILE A 72 -8.64 9.97 -5.80
C ILE A 72 -9.12 8.68 -6.45
N GLU A 73 -9.14 8.67 -7.79
CA GLU A 73 -9.46 7.48 -8.59
C GLU A 73 -8.33 6.43 -8.54
N GLU A 74 -8.70 5.15 -8.65
CA GLU A 74 -7.78 4.01 -8.51
C GLU A 74 -6.50 4.11 -9.34
N PRO A 75 -6.53 4.50 -10.64
CA PRO A 75 -5.31 4.54 -11.44
C PRO A 75 -4.29 5.56 -10.92
N ILE A 76 -4.76 6.67 -10.35
CA ILE A 76 -3.91 7.71 -9.76
C ILE A 76 -3.36 7.22 -8.43
N LEU A 77 -4.20 6.61 -7.61
CA LEU A 77 -3.78 6.05 -6.33
C LEU A 77 -2.75 4.93 -6.50
N ARG A 78 -2.88 4.10 -7.55
CA ARG A 78 -1.94 3.04 -7.88
C ARG A 78 -0.53 3.56 -8.23
N ILE A 79 -0.41 4.79 -8.74
CA ILE A 79 0.89 5.43 -8.98
C ILE A 79 1.55 5.85 -7.65
N LEU A 80 0.77 6.25 -6.65
CA LEU A 80 1.29 6.73 -5.36
C LEU A 80 1.86 5.61 -4.47
N VAL A 81 1.40 4.38 -4.68
CA VAL A 81 1.76 3.22 -3.84
C VAL A 81 2.91 2.39 -4.41
N ARG A 82 3.35 2.67 -5.64
CA ARG A 82 4.50 2.03 -6.31
C ARG A 82 5.74 2.88 -6.22
#